data_AF-A0AAE0TCG9-F1
#
_entry.id   AF-A0AAE0TCG9-F1
#
_cell.length_a   1.000
_cell.length_b   1.000
_cell.length_c   1.000
_cell.angle_alpha   90.00
_cell.angle_beta   90.00
_cell.angle_gamma   90.00
#
_symmetry.space_group_name_H-M   'P 1'
#
loop_
_entity.id
_entity.type
_entity.pdbx_description
1 polymer ?
#
loop_
_entity_poly.entity_id
_entity_poly.type
_entity_poly.pdbx_seq_one_letter_code
_entity_poly.pdbx_strand_id
1 'polypeptide(L)'
;MGSSGSTTATSRNTSKPVNKTNTQKAVSNQNAQNTRKNVQDGQKALGTQQNSNTTKGQSKGQNISNVPGQTKVLGQNTNTTKDKNQGQNTSKGHGAVASTGNTSRKPQETRGNLNKQNPPQQQQQQQQNKGKAVGGKNSTQRETIKEKGWKKRIRERLRNASAGNDKDELEHMIETFENNRLVDGGDLTEAKEKMNYLQLRQHIRDAILRRHPTILDEAIADVENSKYSGDLQSFVVKAKQVKAELADLDNYRHDVLEMEQQTISEIRSYKYPPPGVRETMIATYMVLGYEEEDVKEWQDLTALMGRYGKDSLMREVASADGSKIDNQSAIRIKKYLAKYSLDDVRAVSSGAATFYIWASEMVNSKGGAGGGGGGGGGGQAQPASTNSKKTTTPQQKQQTQQQQQQKQKEQPQKQQQQKQKEQQQKQQQQQKQKEQQQKQQQQPKQKEQQKQQQKQQPPKQQQNKQQQSQKNTDQKQQSTRGDTTQRAAGKK
;
A
#
# COMPACT_ATOMS: atom_id res chain seq x y z
N MET A 1 -50.13 -52.49 -18.69
CA MET A 1 -50.04 -53.35 -19.88
C MET A 1 -49.13 -52.67 -20.90
N GLY A 2 -48.17 -53.38 -21.49
CA GLY A 2 -47.21 -52.91 -22.51
C GLY A 2 -45.82 -52.60 -21.93
N SER A 3 -44.84 -53.51 -21.85
CA SER A 3 -44.07 -54.18 -22.94
C SER A 3 -43.18 -53.17 -23.70
N SER A 4 -41.92 -53.36 -24.10
CA SER A 4 -40.77 -54.25 -23.87
C SER A 4 -39.62 -53.67 -24.72
N GLY A 5 -38.35 -54.03 -24.43
CA GLY A 5 -37.22 -54.00 -25.40
C GLY A 5 -36.20 -52.87 -25.19
N SER A 6 -34.98 -53.12 -24.70
CA SER A 6 -33.81 -53.81 -25.32
C SER A 6 -33.01 -52.91 -26.28
N THR A 7 -31.77 -52.55 -25.89
CA THR A 7 -30.52 -53.01 -26.54
C THR A 7 -29.29 -52.28 -25.99
N THR A 8 -28.30 -53.07 -25.60
CA THR A 8 -26.94 -52.70 -25.18
C THR A 8 -26.02 -52.69 -26.38
N ALA A 9 -25.21 -51.62 -26.55
CA ALA A 9 -24.10 -51.60 -27.50
C ALA A 9 -22.83 -51.05 -26.83
N THR A 10 -21.88 -51.95 -26.63
CA THR A 10 -20.49 -51.68 -26.21
C THR A 10 -19.67 -51.27 -27.43
N SER A 11 -19.00 -50.13 -27.40
CA SER A 11 -17.98 -49.80 -28.40
C SER A 11 -16.69 -49.33 -27.73
N ARG A 12 -15.65 -50.16 -27.88
CA ARG A 12 -14.25 -49.90 -27.51
C ARG A 12 -13.64 -49.02 -28.59
N ASN A 13 -12.95 -47.95 -28.22
CA ASN A 13 -12.10 -47.20 -29.13
C ASN A 13 -10.69 -47.11 -28.54
N THR A 14 -9.74 -47.79 -29.17
CA THR A 14 -8.31 -47.81 -28.85
C THR A 14 -7.56 -47.18 -30.02
N SER A 15 -6.93 -46.02 -29.79
CA SER A 15 -6.04 -45.38 -30.76
C SER A 15 -4.67 -45.13 -30.14
N LYS A 16 -3.67 -45.82 -30.70
CA LYS A 16 -2.23 -45.62 -30.48
C LYS A 16 -1.76 -44.31 -31.13
N PRO A 17 -0.75 -43.60 -30.58
CA PRO A 17 -0.04 -42.55 -31.30
C PRO A 17 1.18 -43.09 -32.05
N VAL A 18 1.34 -42.63 -33.29
CA VAL A 18 2.50 -42.88 -34.17
C VAL A 18 3.51 -41.75 -34.02
N ASN A 19 4.76 -42.16 -33.85
CA ASN A 19 5.97 -41.37 -33.73
C ASN A 19 6.37 -40.79 -35.11
N LYS A 20 6.72 -39.51 -35.21
CA LYS A 20 7.44 -38.96 -36.38
C LYS A 20 8.59 -38.05 -35.93
N THR A 21 9.76 -38.45 -36.40
CA THR A 21 11.09 -37.88 -36.26
C THR A 21 11.29 -36.62 -37.12
N ASN A 22 12.03 -35.67 -36.55
CA ASN A 22 13.23 -35.00 -37.08
C ASN A 22 13.19 -34.35 -38.47
N THR A 23 13.54 -33.04 -38.57
CA THR A 23 14.58 -32.46 -39.47
C THR A 23 14.62 -30.92 -39.37
N GLN A 24 15.80 -30.41 -38.96
CA GLN A 24 16.52 -29.16 -39.32
C GLN A 24 15.78 -27.81 -39.49
N LYS A 25 16.29 -26.77 -38.80
CA LYS A 25 17.10 -25.71 -39.45
C LYS A 25 17.71 -24.73 -38.44
N ALA A 26 19.02 -24.56 -38.55
CA ALA A 26 19.80 -23.48 -37.97
C ALA A 26 19.53 -22.17 -38.75
N VAL A 27 19.33 -21.06 -38.05
CA VAL A 27 19.46 -19.71 -38.61
C VAL A 27 20.16 -18.81 -37.59
N SER A 28 21.02 -17.99 -38.15
CA SER A 28 22.20 -17.36 -37.60
C SER A 28 21.93 -16.08 -36.82
N ASN A 29 22.87 -15.86 -35.91
CA ASN A 29 23.25 -14.64 -35.22
C ASN A 29 23.63 -13.52 -36.22
N GLN A 30 23.05 -12.33 -36.10
CA GLN A 30 23.56 -11.04 -36.64
C GLN A 30 22.65 -9.89 -36.18
N ASN A 31 23.08 -9.11 -35.18
CA ASN A 31 22.55 -7.76 -34.99
C ASN A 31 23.64 -6.86 -34.37
N ALA A 32 24.43 -6.24 -35.24
CA ALA A 32 25.34 -5.17 -34.89
C ALA A 32 25.43 -4.22 -36.09
N GLN A 33 25.49 -2.92 -35.78
CA GLN A 33 25.82 -1.80 -36.67
C GLN A 33 24.69 -1.27 -37.56
N ASN A 34 24.09 -0.15 -37.14
CA ASN A 34 23.80 0.97 -38.04
C ASN A 34 23.37 2.22 -37.25
N THR A 35 24.27 3.18 -37.11
CA THR A 35 23.94 4.62 -36.95
C THR A 35 25.21 5.43 -37.14
N ARG A 36 25.47 5.90 -38.36
CA ARG A 36 26.29 7.09 -38.64
C ARG A 36 26.12 7.52 -40.09
N LYS A 37 26.08 8.85 -40.26
CA LYS A 37 26.08 9.65 -41.49
C LYS A 37 24.71 9.89 -42.15
N ASN A 38 24.17 11.09 -41.90
CA ASN A 38 23.90 12.00 -43.01
C ASN A 38 23.90 13.45 -42.55
N VAL A 39 24.90 14.20 -43.01
CA VAL A 39 25.01 15.66 -43.01
C VAL A 39 25.50 16.01 -44.41
N GLN A 40 24.96 17.11 -44.94
CA GLN A 40 25.30 17.86 -46.15
C GLN A 40 24.45 17.67 -47.41
N ASP A 41 24.24 18.85 -48.01
CA ASP A 41 23.62 19.22 -49.28
C ASP A 41 22.08 19.24 -49.32
N GLY A 42 21.41 20.29 -49.78
CA GLY A 42 21.88 21.50 -50.42
C GLY A 42 20.74 22.50 -50.64
N GLN A 43 21.14 23.65 -51.17
CA GLN A 43 20.43 24.92 -51.29
C GLN A 43 19.26 24.95 -52.30
N LYS A 44 18.49 26.05 -52.21
CA LYS A 44 17.73 26.78 -53.25
C LYS A 44 16.36 26.22 -53.68
N ALA A 45 15.31 26.97 -53.33
CA ALA A 45 14.32 27.45 -54.30
C ALA A 45 13.57 28.69 -53.76
N LEU A 46 13.63 29.78 -54.53
CA LEU A 46 12.78 30.95 -54.43
C LEU A 46 11.32 30.56 -54.75
N GLY A 47 10.38 31.19 -54.05
CA GLY A 47 8.95 31.05 -54.32
C GLY A 47 8.16 32.18 -53.68
N THR A 48 8.14 33.32 -54.37
CA THR A 48 7.26 34.47 -54.13
C THR A 48 5.80 34.04 -54.22
N GLN A 49 5.00 34.22 -53.17
CA GLN A 49 3.56 34.46 -53.32
C GLN A 49 3.06 35.48 -52.31
N GLN A 50 2.52 36.53 -52.90
CA GLN A 50 1.68 37.56 -52.31
C GLN A 50 0.44 36.90 -51.71
N ASN A 51 0.04 37.30 -50.51
CA ASN A 51 -1.39 37.47 -50.25
C ASN A 51 -1.64 38.48 -49.14
N SER A 52 -2.29 39.56 -49.55
CA SER A 52 -2.99 40.54 -48.76
C SER A 52 -4.08 39.89 -47.91
N ASN A 53 -4.18 40.24 -46.63
CA ASN A 53 -5.50 40.46 -46.06
C ASN A 53 -5.49 41.53 -44.99
N THR A 54 -6.31 42.53 -45.31
CA THR A 54 -6.65 43.75 -44.62
C THR A 54 -7.73 43.44 -43.59
N THR A 55 -7.52 43.75 -42.31
CA THR A 55 -8.66 44.01 -41.41
C THR A 55 -8.35 45.18 -40.48
N LYS A 56 -9.02 46.30 -40.78
CA LYS A 56 -9.21 47.48 -39.95
C LYS A 56 -10.09 47.15 -38.75
N GLY A 57 -9.79 47.80 -37.62
CA GLY A 57 -10.67 47.98 -36.46
C GLY A 57 -9.84 48.63 -35.34
N GLN A 58 -9.64 49.96 -35.30
CA GLN A 58 -10.57 50.99 -34.80
C GLN A 58 -11.31 50.61 -33.50
N SER A 59 -10.76 51.07 -32.36
CA SER A 59 -11.29 52.22 -31.59
C SER A 59 -11.37 52.00 -30.06
N LYS A 60 -11.03 53.09 -29.34
CA LYS A 60 -11.37 53.48 -27.95
C LYS A 60 -10.65 52.70 -26.82
N GLY A 61 -9.89 53.29 -25.90
CA GLY A 61 -9.68 54.69 -25.54
C GLY A 61 -10.56 55.16 -24.37
N GLN A 62 -10.27 54.72 -23.14
CA GLN A 62 -10.64 55.31 -21.83
C GLN A 62 -9.60 54.74 -20.83
N ASN A 63 -8.66 55.44 -20.19
CA ASN A 63 -8.64 56.68 -19.40
C ASN A 63 -9.54 56.64 -18.15
N ILE A 64 -9.00 56.13 -17.03
CA ILE A 64 -9.43 56.51 -15.68
C ILE A 64 -8.19 56.65 -14.78
N SER A 65 -8.03 57.87 -14.29
CA SER A 65 -7.08 58.38 -13.31
C SER A 65 -7.53 58.14 -11.87
N ASN A 66 -6.56 57.86 -10.98
CA ASN A 66 -6.33 58.39 -9.63
C ASN A 66 -7.51 58.83 -8.72
N VAL A 67 -7.46 58.37 -7.44
CA VAL A 67 -7.30 59.14 -6.16
C VAL A 67 -7.93 58.37 -4.96
N PRO A 68 -7.36 58.47 -3.72
CA PRO A 68 -7.52 57.52 -2.62
C PRO A 68 -8.45 57.99 -1.48
N GLY A 69 -8.85 57.07 -0.60
CA GLY A 69 -9.61 57.36 0.61
C GLY A 69 -9.01 56.68 1.85
N GLN A 70 -8.54 57.52 2.77
CA GLN A 70 -8.12 57.18 4.13
C GLN A 70 -9.34 56.86 5.00
N THR A 71 -9.21 55.89 5.91
CA THR A 71 -9.97 55.93 7.17
C THR A 71 -9.10 55.47 8.32
N LYS A 72 -8.88 56.41 9.23
CA LYS A 72 -8.14 56.33 10.49
C LYS A 72 -9.22 56.29 11.58
N VAL A 73 -9.28 55.25 12.40
CA VAL A 73 -10.02 55.30 13.67
C VAL A 73 -9.15 54.69 14.77
N LEU A 74 -8.80 55.55 15.72
CA LEU A 74 -8.25 55.24 17.03
C LEU A 74 -9.26 54.46 17.86
N GLY A 75 -8.78 53.52 18.66
CA GLY A 75 -9.52 52.93 19.77
C GLY A 75 -8.54 52.32 20.77
N GLN A 76 -8.35 53.03 21.88
CA GLN A 76 -7.46 52.70 22.99
C GLN A 76 -8.03 51.58 23.87
N ASN A 77 -7.13 51.06 24.72
CA ASN A 77 -7.33 50.80 26.15
C ASN A 77 -7.56 49.37 26.69
N THR A 78 -6.50 48.93 27.39
CA THR A 78 -6.41 48.47 28.80
C THR A 78 -6.90 47.08 29.22
N ASN A 79 -5.92 46.35 29.78
CA ASN A 79 -5.91 45.63 31.06
C ASN A 79 -6.98 44.55 31.30
N THR A 80 -6.53 43.32 31.60
CA THR A 80 -6.38 42.90 33.00
C THR A 80 -5.77 41.51 33.16
N THR A 81 -4.83 41.48 34.10
CA THR A 81 -4.15 40.40 34.78
C THR A 81 -5.10 39.41 35.47
N LYS A 82 -4.76 38.12 35.50
CA LYS A 82 -4.94 37.30 36.71
C LYS A 82 -3.99 36.10 36.77
N ASP A 83 -2.96 36.33 37.57
CA ASP A 83 -2.13 35.38 38.29
C ASP A 83 -2.93 34.56 39.32
N LYS A 84 -2.44 33.34 39.58
CA LYS A 84 -2.46 32.52 40.82
C LYS A 84 -2.08 31.10 40.38
N ASN A 85 -0.86 30.57 40.54
CA ASN A 85 0.09 30.50 41.67
C ASN A 85 -0.46 29.80 42.93
N GLN A 86 0.42 28.97 43.51
CA GLN A 86 0.34 28.09 44.69
C GLN A 86 -0.21 26.68 44.42
N GLY A 87 0.46 25.59 44.84
CA GLY A 87 1.67 25.47 45.65
C GLY A 87 1.96 23.98 45.88
N GLN A 88 3.24 23.67 46.00
CA GLN A 88 3.76 22.38 46.45
C GLN A 88 3.25 22.05 47.85
N ASN A 89 3.00 20.78 48.16
CA ASN A 89 3.36 20.28 49.48
C ASN A 89 3.66 18.77 49.51
N THR A 90 4.74 18.48 50.21
CA THR A 90 5.31 17.18 50.57
C THR A 90 4.65 16.61 51.82
N SER A 91 4.52 15.28 51.92
CA SER A 91 4.71 14.49 53.18
C SER A 91 4.54 13.00 52.86
N LYS A 92 5.59 12.16 52.98
CA LYS A 92 5.85 11.25 54.10
C LYS A 92 4.73 11.16 55.16
N GLY A 93 4.16 9.97 55.33
CA GLY A 93 3.32 9.66 56.49
C GLY A 93 2.78 8.24 56.47
N HIS A 94 3.20 7.45 57.46
CA HIS A 94 2.73 6.12 57.80
C HIS A 94 1.21 6.07 58.03
N GLY A 95 0.59 4.92 57.75
CA GLY A 95 -0.80 4.64 58.15
C GLY A 95 -1.20 3.20 57.88
N ALA A 96 -1.17 2.39 58.93
CA ALA A 96 -1.73 1.05 58.99
C ALA A 96 -3.25 1.07 58.73
N VAL A 97 -3.77 0.08 58.00
CA VAL A 97 -5.18 -0.31 58.11
C VAL A 97 -5.27 -1.83 58.14
N ALA A 98 -5.48 -2.34 59.34
CA ALA A 98 -6.05 -3.65 59.56
C ALA A 98 -7.53 -3.61 59.13
N SER A 99 -7.96 -4.58 58.34
CA SER A 99 -9.38 -4.99 58.32
C SER A 99 -9.47 -6.48 57.99
N THR A 100 -9.33 -7.26 59.05
CA THR A 100 -9.76 -8.64 59.17
C THR A 100 -11.26 -8.68 59.50
N GLY A 101 -12.02 -9.44 58.74
CA GLY A 101 -13.42 -9.78 59.02
C GLY A 101 -13.98 -10.54 57.82
N ASN A 102 -13.70 -11.84 57.67
CA ASN A 102 -14.38 -12.96 58.32
C ASN A 102 -15.90 -12.97 58.07
N THR A 103 -16.34 -13.80 57.13
CA THR A 103 -17.65 -14.46 57.22
C THR A 103 -17.55 -15.84 56.60
N SER A 104 -17.36 -16.79 57.51
CA SER A 104 -17.53 -18.22 57.34
C SER A 104 -19.03 -18.54 57.23
N ARG A 105 -19.45 -19.34 56.24
CA ARG A 105 -20.27 -20.58 56.42
C ARG A 105 -20.67 -21.23 55.07
N LYS A 106 -20.14 -22.45 54.91
CA LYS A 106 -20.58 -23.63 54.10
C LYS A 106 -22.04 -24.07 54.44
N PRO A 107 -22.58 -25.21 53.93
CA PRO A 107 -22.34 -25.99 52.67
C PRO A 107 -23.67 -26.45 51.99
N GLN A 108 -23.61 -26.92 50.73
CA GLN A 108 -24.51 -27.97 50.17
C GLN A 108 -23.89 -28.42 48.82
N GLU A 109 -23.23 -29.58 48.76
CA GLU A 109 -23.81 -30.89 48.42
C GLU A 109 -24.71 -30.88 47.18
N THR A 110 -24.14 -31.24 46.04
CA THR A 110 -24.82 -32.08 45.04
C THR A 110 -23.77 -32.83 44.22
N ARG A 111 -23.56 -34.09 44.59
CA ARG A 111 -22.83 -35.08 43.79
C ARG A 111 -23.70 -35.50 42.61
N GLY A 112 -23.40 -34.96 41.43
CA GLY A 112 -23.94 -35.42 40.15
C GLY A 112 -23.01 -36.47 39.54
N ASN A 113 -23.40 -37.73 39.68
CA ASN A 113 -22.75 -38.93 39.18
C ASN A 113 -22.93 -39.03 37.65
N LEU A 114 -21.87 -38.82 36.85
CA LEU A 114 -21.89 -39.03 35.40
C LEU A 114 -21.06 -40.26 35.02
N ASN A 115 -21.79 -41.36 35.05
CA ASN A 115 -21.71 -42.59 34.27
C ASN A 115 -20.63 -42.61 33.16
N LYS A 116 -19.56 -43.37 33.40
CA LYS A 116 -18.62 -43.85 32.37
C LYS A 116 -19.25 -45.06 31.67
N GLN A 117 -19.79 -44.85 30.46
CA GLN A 117 -20.07 -45.95 29.53
C GLN A 117 -18.99 -45.98 28.43
N ASN A 118 -18.32 -47.13 28.36
CA ASN A 118 -17.43 -47.54 27.28
C ASN A 118 -18.17 -47.59 25.94
N PRO A 119 -17.61 -47.07 24.83
CA PRO A 119 -17.99 -47.52 23.51
C PRO A 119 -17.11 -48.71 23.05
N PRO A 120 -17.68 -49.62 22.23
CA PRO A 120 -17.03 -50.86 21.84
C PRO A 120 -15.94 -50.66 20.78
N GLN A 121 -14.91 -51.50 20.89
CA GLN A 121 -13.88 -51.70 19.88
C GLN A 121 -14.51 -52.07 18.53
N GLN A 122 -14.40 -51.19 17.53
CA GLN A 122 -14.42 -51.58 16.13
C GLN A 122 -13.00 -51.56 15.59
N GLN A 123 -12.39 -52.75 15.57
CA GLN A 123 -11.28 -53.06 14.67
C GLN A 123 -11.83 -53.11 13.24
N GLN A 124 -11.50 -52.14 12.40
CA GLN A 124 -11.53 -52.32 10.95
C GLN A 124 -10.34 -51.59 10.30
N GLN A 125 -9.40 -52.43 9.89
CA GLN A 125 -8.48 -52.32 8.76
C GLN A 125 -8.44 -50.96 8.04
N GLN A 126 -7.43 -50.14 8.38
CA GLN A 126 -6.86 -49.21 7.41
C GLN A 126 -5.54 -49.78 6.90
N GLN A 127 -5.63 -50.25 5.66
CA GLN A 127 -4.54 -50.72 4.85
C GLN A 127 -3.63 -49.53 4.49
N GLN A 128 -2.38 -49.63 4.92
CA GLN A 128 -1.18 -49.40 4.10
C GLN A 128 -1.26 -48.26 3.07
N ASN A 129 -0.96 -47.04 3.49
CA ASN A 129 -0.32 -46.05 2.63
C ASN A 129 0.87 -45.42 3.37
N LYS A 130 1.92 -46.24 3.51
CA LYS A 130 3.26 -45.76 3.85
C LYS A 130 3.79 -44.99 2.65
N GLY A 131 3.62 -43.67 2.67
CA GLY A 131 4.36 -42.76 1.80
C GLY A 131 5.85 -43.03 1.96
N LYS A 132 6.47 -43.49 0.88
CA LYS A 132 7.92 -43.59 0.71
C LYS A 132 8.55 -42.25 1.09
N ALA A 133 9.14 -42.17 2.27
CA ALA A 133 10.15 -41.18 2.57
C ALA A 133 11.29 -41.40 1.57
N VAL A 134 11.45 -40.50 0.61
CA VAL A 134 12.55 -40.46 -0.33
C VAL A 134 13.80 -40.07 0.45
N GLY A 135 14.40 -41.07 1.10
CA GLY A 135 15.68 -40.99 1.78
C GLY A 135 16.80 -40.98 0.74
N GLY A 136 17.16 -39.79 0.26
CA GLY A 136 18.43 -39.55 -0.42
C GLY A 136 19.57 -39.55 0.60
N LYS A 137 20.02 -40.75 1.00
CA LYS A 137 21.18 -40.94 1.86
C LYS A 137 22.46 -40.70 1.08
N ASN A 138 22.86 -39.45 0.91
CA ASN A 138 24.28 -39.10 0.73
C ASN A 138 24.92 -39.03 2.11
N SER A 139 24.97 -40.17 2.80
CA SER A 139 25.84 -40.30 3.98
C SER A 139 27.26 -40.47 3.48
N THR A 140 27.89 -39.36 3.11
CA THR A 140 29.33 -39.30 2.85
C THR A 140 30.01 -39.98 4.04
N GLN A 141 30.75 -41.06 3.78
CA GLN A 141 31.46 -41.81 4.80
C GLN A 141 32.36 -40.85 5.57
N ARG A 142 31.92 -40.49 6.76
CA ARG A 142 32.52 -39.48 7.58
C ARG A 142 33.66 -40.13 8.33
N GLU A 143 34.89 -39.95 7.86
CA GLU A 143 36.08 -40.48 8.51
C GLU A 143 36.10 -40.09 9.99
N THR A 144 36.03 -41.09 10.87
CA THR A 144 36.03 -40.90 12.31
C THR A 144 37.45 -40.63 12.80
N ILE A 145 37.92 -39.40 12.59
CA ILE A 145 39.12 -38.91 13.27
C ILE A 145 38.84 -38.99 14.77
N LYS A 146 39.76 -39.58 15.56
CA LYS A 146 39.65 -39.65 17.02
C LYS A 146 39.78 -38.24 17.62
N GLU A 147 38.70 -37.46 17.57
CA GLU A 147 38.64 -36.09 18.06
C GLU A 147 38.64 -36.04 19.60
N LYS A 148 39.30 -35.01 20.16
CA LYS A 148 39.25 -34.72 21.61
C LYS A 148 37.79 -34.53 22.06
N GLY A 149 37.43 -35.04 23.24
CA GLY A 149 36.03 -35.10 23.70
C GLY A 149 35.28 -33.76 23.73
N TRP A 150 35.96 -32.62 23.94
CA TRP A 150 35.33 -31.30 23.89
C TRP A 150 34.91 -30.88 22.47
N LYS A 151 35.66 -31.27 21.43
CA LYS A 151 35.33 -31.00 20.03
C LYS A 151 34.04 -31.71 19.62
N LYS A 152 33.91 -32.98 20.06
CA LYS A 152 32.71 -33.78 19.87
C LYS A 152 31.47 -33.09 20.47
N ARG A 153 31.59 -32.53 21.67
CA ARG A 153 30.49 -31.80 22.33
C ARG A 153 30.05 -30.55 21.56
N ILE A 154 30.99 -29.79 20.99
CA ILE A 154 30.66 -28.61 20.19
C ILE A 154 29.92 -29.01 18.90
N ARG A 155 30.40 -30.04 18.19
CA ARG A 155 29.73 -30.59 17.01
C ARG A 155 28.32 -31.07 17.32
N GLU A 156 28.15 -31.80 18.42
CA GLU A 156 26.85 -32.33 18.85
C GLU A 156 25.86 -31.20 19.17
N ARG A 157 26.30 -30.15 19.88
CA ARG A 157 25.48 -28.97 20.15
C ARG A 157 25.10 -28.23 18.87
N LEU A 158 26.02 -28.05 17.93
CA LEU A 158 25.74 -27.42 16.63
C LEU A 158 24.69 -28.21 15.84
N ARG A 159 24.79 -29.55 15.83
CA ARG A 159 23.77 -30.41 15.19
C ARG A 159 22.41 -30.29 15.86
N ASN A 160 22.38 -30.29 17.19
CA ASN A 160 21.14 -30.13 17.94
C ASN A 160 20.49 -28.76 17.65
N ALA A 161 21.28 -27.69 17.64
CA ALA A 161 20.80 -26.35 17.26
C ALA A 161 20.32 -26.31 15.80
N SER A 162 21.02 -26.97 14.88
CA SER A 162 20.63 -27.04 13.44
C SER A 162 19.33 -27.82 13.22
N ALA A 163 19.04 -28.81 14.07
CA ALA A 163 17.76 -29.51 14.08
C ALA A 163 16.62 -28.65 14.67
N GLY A 164 16.96 -27.62 15.45
CA GLY A 164 16.03 -26.67 16.05
C GLY A 164 15.44 -25.64 15.08
N ASN A 165 14.62 -24.75 15.63
CA ASN A 165 14.04 -23.59 14.94
C ASN A 165 14.45 -22.25 15.59
N ASP A 166 15.32 -22.30 16.61
CA ASP A 166 15.84 -21.11 17.26
C ASP A 166 17.01 -20.55 16.43
N LYS A 167 16.80 -19.35 15.89
CA LYS A 167 17.78 -18.67 15.06
C LYS A 167 18.97 -18.22 15.92
N ASP A 168 18.72 -17.68 17.10
CA ASP A 168 19.74 -17.05 17.92
C ASP A 168 20.66 -18.12 18.54
N GLU A 169 20.09 -19.25 18.95
CA GLU A 169 20.87 -20.42 19.42
C GLU A 169 21.78 -20.97 18.31
N LEU A 170 21.26 -21.10 17.09
CA LEU A 170 22.04 -21.58 15.95
C LEU A 170 23.19 -20.63 15.59
N GLU A 171 22.95 -19.32 15.63
CA GLU A 171 23.97 -18.29 15.38
C GLU A 171 25.11 -18.39 16.38
N HIS A 172 24.77 -18.46 17.67
CA HIS A 172 25.74 -18.62 18.75
C HIS A 172 26.56 -19.91 18.61
N MET A 173 25.95 -21.01 18.17
CA MET A 173 26.65 -22.28 17.96
C MET A 173 27.55 -22.29 16.74
N ILE A 174 27.18 -21.60 15.65
CA ILE A 174 28.06 -21.37 14.50
C ILE A 174 29.29 -20.57 14.94
N GLU A 175 29.08 -19.46 15.66
CA GLU A 175 30.17 -18.61 16.16
C GLU A 175 31.11 -19.39 17.10
N THR A 176 30.53 -20.17 18.03
CA THR A 176 31.30 -21.04 18.94
C THR A 176 32.13 -22.06 18.17
N PHE A 177 31.59 -22.65 17.10
CA PHE A 177 32.30 -23.61 16.27
C PHE A 177 33.50 -22.96 15.55
N GLU A 178 33.29 -21.77 14.97
CA GLU A 178 34.31 -21.00 14.25
C GLU A 178 35.43 -20.50 15.17
N ASN A 179 35.06 -19.96 16.35
CA ASN A 179 36.01 -19.49 17.38
C ASN A 179 36.94 -20.61 17.87
N ASN A 180 36.49 -21.86 17.86
CA ASN A 180 37.28 -23.03 18.25
C ASN A 180 38.10 -23.63 17.09
N ARG A 181 38.05 -23.03 15.89
CA ARG A 181 38.81 -23.44 14.68
C ARG A 181 38.69 -24.94 14.38
N LEU A 182 37.47 -25.48 14.51
CA LEU A 182 37.20 -26.88 14.20
C LEU A 182 37.14 -27.08 12.68
N VAL A 183 37.68 -28.20 12.19
CA VAL A 183 37.63 -28.53 10.76
C VAL A 183 36.19 -28.82 10.35
N ASP A 184 35.70 -28.17 9.29
CA ASP A 184 34.35 -28.44 8.81
C ASP A 184 34.26 -29.88 8.27
N GLY A 185 33.30 -30.62 8.80
CA GLY A 185 32.99 -31.99 8.37
C GLY A 185 31.58 -32.09 7.78
N GLY A 186 31.03 -30.96 7.28
CA GLY A 186 29.67 -30.78 6.80
C GLY A 186 28.74 -30.13 7.81
N ASP A 187 29.00 -30.25 9.13
CA ASP A 187 28.12 -29.69 10.18
C ASP A 187 28.01 -28.17 10.08
N LEU A 188 29.12 -27.46 9.80
CA LEU A 188 29.12 -26.00 9.74
C LEU A 188 28.39 -25.51 8.49
N THR A 189 28.63 -26.18 7.35
CA THR A 189 27.94 -25.90 6.10
C THR A 189 26.42 -26.12 6.25
N GLU A 190 25.99 -27.25 6.81
CA GLU A 190 24.56 -27.54 7.07
C GLU A 190 23.93 -26.51 8.02
N ALA A 191 24.64 -26.14 9.10
CA ALA A 191 24.19 -25.12 10.04
C ALA A 191 24.02 -23.73 9.37
N LYS A 192 24.97 -23.31 8.54
CA LYS A 192 24.89 -22.04 7.79
C LYS A 192 23.74 -22.03 6.77
N GLU A 193 23.50 -23.15 6.11
CA GLU A 193 22.35 -23.31 5.23
C GLU A 193 21.03 -23.22 6.00
N LYS A 194 20.92 -23.92 7.12
CA LYS A 194 19.76 -23.83 8.01
C LYS A 194 19.53 -22.41 8.51
N MET A 195 20.60 -21.69 8.87
CA MET A 195 20.56 -20.29 9.28
C MET A 195 19.95 -19.41 8.18
N ASN A 196 20.45 -19.53 6.95
CA ASN A 196 19.93 -18.78 5.80
C ASN A 196 18.44 -19.06 5.57
N TYR A 197 18.01 -20.32 5.67
CA TYR A 197 16.59 -20.68 5.62
C TYR A 197 15.76 -19.98 6.71
N LEU A 198 16.24 -19.98 7.96
CA LEU A 198 15.53 -19.32 9.08
C LEU A 198 15.46 -17.80 8.88
N GLN A 199 16.51 -17.18 8.37
CA GLN A 199 16.56 -15.75 8.02
C GLN A 199 15.55 -15.39 6.94
N LEU A 200 15.52 -16.11 5.82
CA LEU A 200 14.55 -15.90 4.74
C LEU A 200 13.10 -16.09 5.23
N ARG A 201 12.86 -17.14 6.03
CA ARG A 201 11.56 -17.43 6.61
C ARG A 201 11.11 -16.35 7.61
N GLN A 202 12.03 -15.73 8.35
CA GLN A 202 11.75 -14.59 9.21
C GLN A 202 11.46 -13.35 8.37
N HIS A 203 12.31 -13.05 7.38
CA HIS A 203 12.20 -11.88 6.52
C HIS A 203 10.84 -11.80 5.83
N ILE A 204 10.39 -12.88 5.19
CA ILE A 204 9.08 -12.90 4.51
C ILE A 204 7.90 -12.80 5.49
N ARG A 205 8.02 -13.37 6.69
CA ARG A 205 7.00 -13.22 7.74
C ARG A 205 6.89 -11.77 8.21
N ASP A 206 8.02 -11.13 8.45
CA ASP A 206 8.07 -9.73 8.86
C ASP A 206 7.55 -8.82 7.74
N ALA A 207 7.85 -9.11 6.47
CA ALA A 207 7.33 -8.40 5.31
C ALA A 207 5.79 -8.48 5.22
N ILE A 208 5.23 -9.69 5.41
CA ILE A 208 3.78 -9.92 5.46
C ILE A 208 3.14 -9.13 6.61
N LEU A 209 3.76 -9.10 7.79
CA LEU A 209 3.25 -8.37 8.95
C LEU A 209 3.31 -6.85 8.76
N ARG A 210 4.38 -6.33 8.15
CA ARG A 210 4.57 -4.90 7.88
C ARG A 210 3.64 -4.37 6.79
N ARG A 211 3.13 -5.24 5.90
CA ARG A 211 2.23 -4.87 4.78
C ARG A 211 2.74 -3.69 3.94
N HIS A 212 4.05 -3.67 3.65
CA HIS A 212 4.65 -2.64 2.81
C HIS A 212 5.02 -3.23 1.43
N PRO A 213 4.55 -2.65 0.30
CA PRO A 213 4.69 -3.26 -1.02
C PRO A 213 6.14 -3.47 -1.43
N THR A 214 7.03 -2.51 -1.17
CA THR A 214 8.46 -2.64 -1.51
C THR A 214 9.16 -3.75 -0.72
N ILE A 215 8.84 -3.90 0.57
CA ILE A 215 9.47 -4.92 1.44
C ILE A 215 8.92 -6.31 1.06
N LEU A 216 7.64 -6.40 0.69
CA LEU A 216 7.06 -7.63 0.16
C LEU A 216 7.73 -8.06 -1.14
N ASP A 217 7.99 -7.13 -2.06
CA ASP A 217 8.65 -7.45 -3.33
C ASP A 217 10.08 -7.94 -3.15
N GLU A 218 10.85 -7.29 -2.28
CA GLU A 218 12.19 -7.72 -1.91
C GLU A 218 12.17 -9.10 -1.26
N ALA A 219 11.34 -9.31 -0.23
CA ALA A 219 11.27 -10.59 0.47
C ALA A 219 10.76 -11.74 -0.41
N ILE A 220 9.83 -11.48 -1.34
CA ILE A 220 9.38 -12.47 -2.33
C ILE A 220 10.54 -12.82 -3.27
N ALA A 221 11.25 -11.83 -3.80
CA ALA A 221 12.38 -12.04 -4.71
C ALA A 221 13.52 -12.81 -4.04
N ASP A 222 13.85 -12.49 -2.78
CA ASP A 222 14.87 -13.19 -2.00
C ASP A 222 14.54 -14.68 -1.84
N VAL A 223 13.29 -15.00 -1.51
CA VAL A 223 12.84 -16.39 -1.36
C VAL A 223 12.81 -17.13 -2.70
N GLU A 224 12.31 -16.50 -3.78
CA GLU A 224 12.24 -17.09 -5.12
C GLU A 224 13.63 -17.34 -5.74
N ASN A 225 14.60 -16.47 -5.46
CA ASN A 225 15.99 -16.65 -5.90
C ASN A 225 16.79 -17.63 -5.03
N SER A 226 16.26 -18.03 -3.87
CA SER A 226 16.89 -18.98 -2.97
C SER A 226 16.60 -20.44 -3.36
N LYS A 227 17.46 -21.35 -2.90
CA LYS A 227 17.22 -22.80 -3.02
C LYS A 227 16.03 -23.31 -2.17
N TYR A 228 15.48 -22.47 -1.30
CA TYR A 228 14.37 -22.81 -0.38
C TYR A 228 12.99 -22.37 -0.88
N SER A 229 12.90 -21.92 -2.14
CA SER A 229 11.64 -21.50 -2.78
C SER A 229 10.50 -22.51 -2.56
N GLY A 230 10.78 -23.81 -2.72
CA GLY A 230 9.77 -24.87 -2.55
C GLY A 230 9.23 -24.96 -1.13
N ASP A 231 10.09 -24.91 -0.11
CA ASP A 231 9.71 -25.03 1.30
C ASP A 231 8.96 -23.79 1.81
N LEU A 232 9.30 -22.61 1.26
CA LEU A 232 8.72 -21.32 1.64
C LEU A 232 7.56 -20.87 0.74
N GLN A 233 7.13 -21.70 -0.20
CA GLN A 233 6.11 -21.36 -1.20
C GLN A 233 4.78 -20.90 -0.56
N SER A 234 4.39 -21.48 0.58
CA SER A 234 3.18 -21.07 1.32
C SER A 234 3.24 -19.61 1.80
N PHE A 235 4.42 -19.14 2.24
CA PHE A 235 4.64 -17.75 2.62
C PHE A 235 4.67 -16.84 1.40
N VAL A 236 5.28 -17.28 0.29
CA VAL A 236 5.29 -16.51 -0.98
C VAL A 236 3.88 -16.29 -1.51
N VAL A 237 3.03 -17.32 -1.52
CA VAL A 237 1.62 -17.20 -1.93
C VAL A 237 0.89 -16.19 -1.04
N LYS A 238 1.06 -16.28 0.28
CA LYS A 238 0.45 -15.33 1.22
C LYS A 238 0.97 -13.90 1.01
N ALA A 239 2.28 -13.72 0.81
CA ALA A 239 2.88 -12.41 0.55
C ALA A 239 2.35 -11.78 -0.75
N LYS A 240 2.23 -12.58 -1.82
CA LYS A 240 1.63 -12.13 -3.09
C LYS A 240 0.16 -11.74 -2.94
N GLN A 241 -0.61 -12.49 -2.14
CA GLN A 241 -1.99 -12.13 -1.82
C GLN A 241 -2.05 -10.78 -1.10
N VAL A 242 -1.26 -10.59 -0.03
CA VAL A 242 -1.21 -9.32 0.71
C VAL A 242 -0.78 -8.17 -0.20
N LYS A 243 0.18 -8.40 -1.11
CA LYS A 243 0.59 -7.41 -2.11
C LYS A 243 -0.56 -7.02 -3.03
N ALA A 244 -1.31 -7.99 -3.56
CA ALA A 244 -2.46 -7.73 -4.41
C ALA A 244 -3.54 -6.92 -3.66
N GLU A 245 -3.85 -7.32 -2.43
CA GLU A 245 -4.78 -6.58 -1.56
C GLU A 245 -4.33 -5.13 -1.33
N LEU A 246 -3.04 -4.87 -1.13
CA LEU A 246 -2.51 -3.51 -0.98
C LEU A 246 -2.62 -2.70 -2.28
N ALA A 247 -2.36 -3.31 -3.42
CA ALA A 247 -2.51 -2.65 -4.71
C ALA A 247 -3.98 -2.26 -4.98
N ASP A 248 -4.93 -3.14 -4.63
CA ASP A 248 -6.35 -2.85 -4.75
C ASP A 248 -6.76 -1.68 -3.84
N LEU A 249 -6.29 -1.66 -2.58
CA LEU A 249 -6.53 -0.53 -1.65
C LEU A 249 -5.95 0.79 -2.17
N ASP A 250 -4.74 0.75 -2.73
CA ASP A 250 -4.13 1.93 -3.33
C ASP A 250 -4.94 2.43 -4.54
N ASN A 251 -5.50 1.52 -5.35
CA ASN A 251 -6.39 1.90 -6.45
C ASN A 251 -7.66 2.60 -5.95
N TYR A 252 -8.37 2.02 -4.96
CA TYR A 252 -9.57 2.65 -4.39
C TYR A 252 -9.27 3.99 -3.72
N ARG A 253 -8.10 4.11 -3.10
CA ARG A 253 -7.64 5.37 -2.54
C ARG A 253 -7.38 6.40 -3.65
N HIS A 254 -6.77 6.00 -4.77
CA HIS A 254 -6.59 6.90 -5.91
C HIS A 254 -7.93 7.35 -6.48
N ASP A 255 -8.92 6.47 -6.60
CA ASP A 255 -10.27 6.84 -7.05
C ASP A 255 -10.90 7.94 -6.19
N VAL A 256 -10.72 7.86 -4.86
CA VAL A 256 -11.16 8.93 -3.96
C VAL A 256 -10.33 10.20 -4.17
N LEU A 257 -9.00 10.09 -4.26
CA LEU A 257 -8.08 11.22 -4.43
C LEU A 257 -8.21 11.97 -5.76
N GLU A 258 -8.62 11.27 -6.81
CA GLU A 258 -8.88 11.84 -8.15
C GLU A 258 -10.28 12.44 -8.28
N MET A 259 -11.16 12.24 -7.29
CA MET A 259 -12.50 12.79 -7.30
C MET A 259 -12.48 14.32 -7.35
N GLU A 260 -13.36 14.89 -8.18
CA GLU A 260 -13.46 16.34 -8.32
C GLU A 260 -13.91 17.01 -7.01
N GLN A 261 -13.25 18.10 -6.63
CA GLN A 261 -13.60 18.89 -5.44
C GLN A 261 -15.06 19.37 -5.45
N GLN A 262 -15.64 19.56 -6.64
CA GLN A 262 -17.05 19.89 -6.82
C GLN A 262 -17.96 18.78 -6.30
N THR A 263 -17.62 17.51 -6.54
CA THR A 263 -18.37 16.34 -6.05
C THR A 263 -18.37 16.28 -4.53
N ILE A 264 -17.22 16.57 -3.88
CA ILE A 264 -17.12 16.64 -2.41
C ILE A 264 -17.98 17.79 -1.88
N SER A 265 -17.96 18.92 -2.58
CA SER A 265 -18.75 20.11 -2.20
C SER A 265 -20.25 19.86 -2.34
N GLU A 266 -20.67 19.07 -3.33
CA GLU A 266 -22.04 18.60 -3.49
C GLU A 266 -22.48 17.76 -2.30
N ILE A 267 -21.71 16.73 -1.92
CA ILE A 267 -21.99 15.88 -0.75
C ILE A 267 -22.13 16.74 0.51
N ARG A 268 -21.21 17.69 0.73
CA ARG A 268 -21.22 18.60 1.89
C ARG A 268 -22.43 19.54 1.88
N SER A 269 -22.94 19.90 0.71
CA SER A 269 -24.02 20.90 0.56
C SER A 269 -25.42 20.36 0.92
N TYR A 270 -25.56 19.05 1.15
CA TYR A 270 -26.85 18.48 1.52
C TYR A 270 -27.36 19.05 2.84
N LYS A 271 -28.50 19.74 2.77
CA LYS A 271 -29.23 20.19 3.97
C LYS A 271 -29.85 19.01 4.73
N TYR A 272 -30.33 18.02 3.97
CA TYR A 272 -30.90 16.77 4.46
C TYR A 272 -30.28 15.62 3.67
N PRO A 273 -29.15 15.06 4.12
CA PRO A 273 -28.44 14.03 3.37
C PRO A 273 -29.32 12.79 3.23
N PRO A 274 -29.36 12.17 2.04
CA PRO A 274 -29.98 10.87 1.88
C PRO A 274 -29.36 9.86 2.86
N PRO A 275 -30.15 8.96 3.47
CA PRO A 275 -29.66 8.06 4.50
C PRO A 275 -28.42 7.24 4.10
N GLY A 276 -28.39 6.69 2.87
CA GLY A 276 -27.23 5.95 2.37
C GLY A 276 -25.95 6.79 2.26
N VAL A 277 -26.07 8.07 1.90
CA VAL A 277 -24.94 9.00 1.87
C VAL A 277 -24.45 9.28 3.29
N ARG A 278 -25.35 9.59 4.22
CA ARG A 278 -24.99 9.85 5.63
C ARG A 278 -24.25 8.67 6.25
N GLU A 279 -24.80 7.45 6.17
CA GLU A 279 -24.15 6.27 6.76
C GLU A 279 -22.81 5.94 6.12
N THR A 280 -22.67 6.19 4.81
CA THR A 280 -21.38 6.04 4.11
C THR A 280 -20.34 7.04 4.62
N MET A 281 -20.73 8.29 4.85
CA MET A 281 -19.81 9.29 5.39
C MET A 281 -19.45 9.03 6.86
N ILE A 282 -20.39 8.53 7.67
CA ILE A 282 -20.11 8.03 9.03
C ILE A 282 -19.04 6.93 8.98
N ALA A 283 -19.27 5.90 8.17
CA ALA A 283 -18.33 4.80 7.97
C ALA A 283 -16.94 5.29 7.52
N THR A 284 -16.89 6.27 6.61
CA THR A 284 -15.67 6.88 6.10
C THR A 284 -14.86 7.53 7.24
N TYR A 285 -15.48 8.36 8.08
CA TYR A 285 -14.78 9.00 9.19
C TYR A 285 -14.41 8.02 10.31
N MET A 286 -15.20 6.97 10.54
CA MET A 286 -14.80 5.90 11.46
C MET A 286 -13.54 5.14 10.95
N VAL A 287 -13.41 4.92 9.64
CA VAL A 287 -12.17 4.38 9.03
C VAL A 287 -10.97 5.30 9.27
N LEU A 288 -11.20 6.62 9.32
CA LEU A 288 -10.18 7.63 9.62
C LEU A 288 -9.82 7.72 11.12
N GLY A 289 -10.53 6.99 11.99
CA GLY A 289 -10.24 6.90 13.42
C GLY A 289 -11.05 7.86 14.30
N TYR A 290 -12.14 8.42 13.78
CA TYR A 290 -13.09 9.20 14.57
C TYR A 290 -14.07 8.25 15.31
N GLU A 291 -14.44 8.62 16.53
CA GLU A 291 -15.43 7.88 17.32
C GLU A 291 -16.84 8.08 16.76
N GLU A 292 -17.73 7.09 16.97
CA GLU A 292 -19.08 7.07 16.39
C GLU A 292 -19.94 8.25 16.89
N GLU A 293 -19.72 8.68 18.12
CA GLU A 293 -20.44 9.78 18.77
C GLU A 293 -20.17 11.13 18.10
N ASP A 294 -18.93 11.36 17.64
CA ASP A 294 -18.48 12.62 17.04
C ASP A 294 -18.95 12.78 15.60
N VAL A 295 -19.35 11.69 14.95
CA VAL A 295 -19.76 11.66 13.54
C VAL A 295 -21.23 11.34 13.35
N LYS A 296 -21.98 11.19 14.45
CA LYS A 296 -23.39 10.79 14.40
C LYS A 296 -24.26 11.85 13.75
N GLU A 297 -24.08 13.12 14.10
CA GLU A 297 -24.87 14.23 13.56
C GLU A 297 -24.27 14.75 12.25
N TRP A 298 -25.14 15.10 11.29
CA TRP A 298 -24.71 15.51 9.96
C TRP A 298 -23.95 16.84 9.97
N GLN A 299 -24.30 17.73 10.89
CA GLN A 299 -23.63 19.02 11.08
C GLN A 299 -22.16 18.83 11.44
N ASP A 300 -21.85 17.85 12.29
CA ASP A 300 -20.47 17.54 12.71
C ASP A 300 -19.67 16.97 11.55
N LEU A 301 -20.25 16.01 10.80
CA LEU A 301 -19.67 15.51 9.55
C LEU A 301 -19.39 16.62 8.54
N THR A 302 -20.33 17.55 8.39
CA THR A 302 -20.20 18.70 7.47
C THR A 302 -19.07 19.62 7.90
N ALA A 303 -18.92 19.86 9.21
CA ALA A 303 -17.82 20.63 9.78
C ALA A 303 -16.46 19.92 9.56
N LEU A 304 -16.40 18.60 9.74
CA LEU A 304 -15.22 17.78 9.45
C LEU A 304 -14.84 17.83 7.96
N MET A 305 -15.81 17.67 7.05
CA MET A 305 -15.58 17.78 5.59
C MET A 305 -15.19 19.19 5.15
N GLY A 306 -15.54 20.20 5.95
CA GLY A 306 -15.18 21.60 5.74
C GLY A 306 -13.75 21.96 6.11
N ARG A 307 -12.99 21.05 6.75
CA ARG A 307 -11.60 21.31 7.13
C ARG A 307 -10.68 21.36 5.91
N TYR A 308 -9.64 22.19 5.99
CA TYR A 308 -8.66 22.40 4.92
C TYR A 308 -7.24 22.08 5.41
N GLY A 309 -6.29 21.98 4.48
CA GLY A 309 -4.90 21.75 4.81
C GLY A 309 -4.65 20.31 5.28
N LYS A 310 -3.92 20.15 6.38
CA LYS A 310 -3.51 18.83 6.92
C LYS A 310 -4.70 17.96 7.31
N ASP A 311 -5.76 18.60 7.82
CA ASP A 311 -6.96 17.94 8.34
C ASP A 311 -8.09 17.90 7.30
N SER A 312 -7.75 18.09 6.01
CA SER A 312 -8.71 17.91 4.93
C SER A 312 -9.01 16.43 4.72
N LEU A 313 -10.27 16.10 4.44
CA LEU A 313 -10.73 14.73 4.18
C LEU A 313 -9.81 13.99 3.19
N MET A 314 -9.39 14.66 2.12
CA MET A 314 -8.52 14.07 1.10
C MET A 314 -7.13 13.73 1.63
N ARG A 315 -6.54 14.56 2.50
CA ARG A 315 -5.26 14.25 3.13
C ARG A 315 -5.38 13.16 4.17
N GLU A 316 -6.46 13.14 4.92
CA GLU A 316 -6.73 12.09 5.89
C GLU A 316 -6.88 10.73 5.18
N VAL A 317 -7.69 10.66 4.12
CA VAL A 317 -7.79 9.48 3.23
C VAL A 317 -6.44 9.08 2.65
N ALA A 318 -5.61 10.05 2.26
CA ALA A 318 -4.24 9.78 1.79
C ALA A 318 -3.29 9.26 2.87
N SER A 319 -3.62 9.39 4.14
CA SER A 319 -2.79 8.90 5.25
C SER A 319 -3.42 7.73 6.01
N ALA A 320 -4.63 7.36 5.61
CA ALA A 320 -5.41 6.31 6.25
C ALA A 320 -4.70 4.96 6.10
N ASP A 321 -4.67 4.22 7.19
CA ASP A 321 -4.06 2.90 7.25
C ASP A 321 -5.05 1.91 7.85
N GLY A 322 -5.47 0.93 7.05
CA GLY A 322 -6.39 -0.11 7.47
C GLY A 322 -5.88 -0.92 8.66
N SER A 323 -4.56 -0.98 8.89
CA SER A 323 -3.97 -1.68 10.03
C SER A 323 -4.33 -1.06 11.39
N LYS A 324 -4.73 0.22 11.43
CA LYS A 324 -5.05 0.95 12.66
C LYS A 324 -6.49 0.80 13.13
N ILE A 325 -7.40 0.31 12.26
CA ILE A 325 -8.83 0.17 12.57
C ILE A 325 -9.04 -0.98 13.56
N ASP A 326 -9.56 -0.75 14.76
CA ASP A 326 -9.82 -1.84 15.69
C ASP A 326 -10.94 -2.78 15.19
N ASN A 327 -10.97 -4.02 15.68
CA ASN A 327 -11.93 -5.02 15.21
C ASN A 327 -13.39 -4.66 15.56
N GLN A 328 -13.63 -3.93 16.66
CA GLN A 328 -14.98 -3.51 17.04
C GLN A 328 -15.49 -2.41 16.10
N SER A 329 -14.65 -1.41 15.82
CA SER A 329 -14.92 -0.38 14.82
C SER A 329 -15.12 -0.97 13.44
N ALA A 330 -14.32 -1.95 13.02
CA ALA A 330 -14.52 -2.68 11.77
C ALA A 330 -15.94 -3.30 11.69
N ILE A 331 -16.40 -3.97 12.75
CA ILE A 331 -17.75 -4.55 12.81
C ILE A 331 -18.83 -3.46 12.73
N ARG A 332 -18.65 -2.36 13.46
CA ARG A 332 -19.59 -1.22 13.43
C ARG A 332 -19.65 -0.56 12.06
N ILE A 333 -18.51 -0.30 11.43
CA ILE A 333 -18.44 0.24 10.07
C ILE A 333 -19.16 -0.69 9.08
N LYS A 334 -18.94 -2.00 9.16
CA LYS A 334 -19.68 -2.97 8.33
C LYS A 334 -21.18 -2.90 8.57
N LYS A 335 -21.63 -2.71 9.81
CA LYS A 335 -23.05 -2.53 10.13
C LYS A 335 -23.64 -1.27 9.50
N TYR A 336 -22.87 -0.17 9.42
CA TYR A 336 -23.30 1.04 8.73
C TYR A 336 -23.43 0.84 7.22
N LEU A 337 -22.41 0.25 6.59
CA LEU A 337 -22.38 0.01 5.15
C LEU A 337 -23.44 -1.03 4.72
N ALA A 338 -23.65 -2.09 5.51
CA ALA A 338 -24.60 -3.17 5.18
C ALA A 338 -26.08 -2.75 5.13
N LYS A 339 -26.43 -1.54 5.59
CA LYS A 339 -27.80 -1.00 5.53
C LYS A 339 -28.25 -0.67 4.10
N TYR A 340 -27.30 -0.41 3.19
CA TYR A 340 -27.57 0.02 1.82
C TYR A 340 -26.72 -0.80 0.86
N SER A 341 -27.25 -1.09 -0.34
CA SER A 341 -26.41 -1.65 -1.39
C SER A 341 -25.56 -0.56 -2.04
N LEU A 342 -24.45 -0.96 -2.67
CA LEU A 342 -23.63 -0.04 -3.45
C LEU A 342 -24.45 0.68 -4.54
N ASP A 343 -25.38 -0.03 -5.17
CA ASP A 343 -26.22 0.53 -6.22
C ASP A 343 -27.20 1.57 -5.68
N ASP A 344 -27.74 1.37 -4.46
CA ASP A 344 -28.60 2.36 -3.79
C ASP A 344 -27.84 3.65 -3.50
N VAL A 345 -26.61 3.54 -2.99
CA VAL A 345 -25.77 4.71 -2.70
C VAL A 345 -25.37 5.40 -4.00
N ARG A 346 -25.01 4.64 -5.04
CA ARG A 346 -24.60 5.17 -6.35
C ARG A 346 -25.74 5.85 -7.10
N ALA A 347 -26.96 5.33 -7.01
CA ALA A 347 -28.14 5.93 -7.63
C ALA A 347 -28.43 7.34 -7.07
N VAL A 348 -28.00 7.59 -5.84
CA VAL A 348 -28.22 8.87 -5.13
C VAL A 348 -27.02 9.80 -5.25
N SER A 349 -25.79 9.29 -5.10
CA SER A 349 -24.56 10.08 -5.20
C SER A 349 -23.39 9.23 -5.66
N SER A 350 -22.84 9.55 -6.84
CA SER A 350 -21.65 8.89 -7.38
C SER A 350 -20.43 9.06 -6.47
N GLY A 351 -20.21 10.26 -5.91
CA GLY A 351 -19.10 10.53 -5.00
C GLY A 351 -19.20 9.76 -3.68
N ALA A 352 -20.41 9.64 -3.11
CA ALA A 352 -20.61 8.83 -1.92
C ALA A 352 -20.34 7.34 -2.21
N ALA A 353 -20.71 6.84 -3.39
CA ALA A 353 -20.42 5.46 -3.77
C ALA A 353 -18.91 5.17 -3.85
N THR A 354 -18.08 6.14 -4.26
CA THR A 354 -16.61 6.00 -4.23
C THR A 354 -16.11 5.82 -2.80
N PHE A 355 -16.59 6.63 -1.84
CA PHE A 355 -16.27 6.47 -0.43
C PHE A 355 -16.79 5.15 0.15
N TYR A 356 -17.97 4.69 -0.26
CA TYR A 356 -18.53 3.41 0.16
C TYR A 356 -17.59 2.25 -0.19
N ILE A 357 -17.14 2.20 -1.45
CA ILE A 357 -16.22 1.15 -1.92
C ILE A 357 -14.93 1.21 -1.11
N TRP A 358 -14.33 2.41 -1.02
CA TRP A 358 -13.09 2.60 -0.28
C TRP A 358 -13.20 2.17 1.20
N ALA A 359 -14.23 2.62 1.91
CA ALA A 359 -14.44 2.28 3.32
C ALA A 359 -14.71 0.77 3.52
N SER A 360 -15.50 0.15 2.63
CA SER A 360 -15.75 -1.29 2.63
C SER A 360 -14.45 -2.08 2.52
N GLU A 361 -13.60 -1.71 1.56
CA GLU A 361 -12.34 -2.41 1.27
C GLU A 361 -11.30 -2.22 2.37
N MET A 362 -11.20 -1.01 2.94
CA MET A 362 -10.36 -0.72 4.11
C MET A 362 -10.69 -1.64 5.29
N VAL A 363 -11.97 -1.91 5.53
CA VAL A 363 -12.42 -2.74 6.65
C VAL A 363 -12.32 -4.24 6.33
N ASN A 364 -12.52 -4.65 5.06
CA ASN A 364 -12.37 -6.05 4.65
C ASN A 364 -10.90 -6.50 4.66
N SER A 365 -9.97 -5.59 4.32
CA SER A 365 -8.52 -5.81 4.37
C SER A 365 -7.99 -6.19 5.77
N LYS A 366 -8.68 -5.80 6.85
CA LYS A 366 -8.32 -6.16 8.24
C LYS A 366 -8.62 -7.62 8.58
N GLY A 367 -9.62 -8.23 7.94
CA GLY A 367 -10.13 -9.55 8.32
C GLY A 367 -9.32 -10.74 7.79
N GLY A 368 -8.55 -10.56 6.71
CA GLY A 368 -7.92 -11.68 6.00
C GLY A 368 -6.59 -12.17 6.57
N ALA A 369 -5.75 -11.27 7.10
CA ALA A 369 -4.34 -11.60 7.35
C ALA A 369 -4.02 -12.05 8.79
N GLY A 370 -4.82 -11.64 9.79
CA GLY A 370 -4.47 -11.75 11.22
C GLY A 370 -5.22 -12.82 12.03
N GLY A 371 -6.29 -13.44 11.51
CA GLY A 371 -7.16 -14.35 12.28
C GLY A 371 -6.81 -15.85 12.19
N GLY A 372 -5.79 -16.23 11.42
CA GLY A 372 -5.47 -17.64 11.12
C GLY A 372 -4.42 -18.30 12.04
N GLY A 373 -4.07 -17.68 13.16
CA GLY A 373 -2.97 -18.15 14.03
C GLY A 373 -3.40 -18.31 15.48
N GLY A 374 -4.20 -19.33 15.79
CA GLY A 374 -4.53 -19.64 17.18
C GLY A 374 -5.79 -20.50 17.33
N GLY A 375 -5.68 -21.80 17.04
CA GLY A 375 -6.81 -22.72 17.21
C GLY A 375 -6.43 -24.15 16.85
N GLY A 376 -5.60 -24.75 17.71
CA GLY A 376 -5.36 -26.18 17.67
C GLY A 376 -6.64 -26.99 17.91
N GLY A 377 -6.67 -28.19 17.32
CA GLY A 377 -7.30 -29.38 17.88
C GLY A 377 -8.71 -29.22 18.46
N GLY A 378 -9.73 -29.30 17.61
CA GLY A 378 -11.11 -29.46 18.05
C GLY A 378 -11.96 -29.95 16.90
N GLY A 379 -11.98 -31.26 16.69
CA GLY A 379 -12.87 -31.88 15.71
C GLY A 379 -14.33 -31.59 16.06
N GLN A 380 -14.96 -30.73 15.26
CA GLN A 380 -16.42 -30.72 15.15
C GLN A 380 -16.79 -31.24 13.77
N ALA A 381 -17.53 -32.34 13.80
CA ALA A 381 -18.09 -33.02 12.67
C ALA A 381 -18.91 -32.07 11.79
N GLN A 382 -18.62 -32.09 10.50
CA GLN A 382 -19.50 -31.51 9.49
C GLN A 382 -20.83 -32.27 9.47
N PRO A 383 -21.99 -31.58 9.45
CA PRO A 383 -23.25 -32.24 9.14
C PRO A 383 -23.25 -32.66 7.66
N ALA A 384 -23.66 -33.92 7.44
CA ALA A 384 -23.80 -34.54 6.14
C ALA A 384 -24.71 -33.71 5.22
N SER A 385 -24.10 -33.17 4.15
CA SER A 385 -24.81 -32.53 3.05
C SER A 385 -25.40 -33.61 2.14
N THR A 386 -26.71 -33.52 1.95
CA THR A 386 -27.53 -34.40 1.13
C THR A 386 -27.27 -34.17 -0.36
N ASN A 387 -27.03 -35.30 -1.05
CA ASN A 387 -26.94 -35.43 -2.48
C ASN A 387 -28.13 -34.77 -3.20
N SER A 388 -27.88 -33.67 -3.90
CA SER A 388 -28.79 -33.13 -4.93
C SER A 388 -28.07 -33.13 -6.28
N LYS A 389 -28.43 -34.14 -7.07
CA LYS A 389 -27.96 -34.46 -8.42
C LYS A 389 -28.47 -33.38 -9.38
N LYS A 390 -27.66 -32.37 -9.68
CA LYS A 390 -28.01 -31.29 -10.63
C LYS A 390 -27.60 -31.69 -12.04
N THR A 391 -28.60 -32.06 -12.84
CA THR A 391 -28.52 -32.30 -14.29
C THR A 391 -28.15 -31.00 -15.01
N THR A 392 -27.02 -31.03 -15.72
CA THR A 392 -26.52 -29.93 -16.55
C THR A 392 -27.15 -29.98 -17.94
N THR A 393 -27.98 -28.98 -18.24
CA THR A 393 -28.67 -28.82 -19.52
C THR A 393 -27.70 -28.28 -20.61
N PRO A 394 -27.71 -28.79 -21.85
CA PRO A 394 -26.75 -28.42 -22.91
C PRO A 394 -26.82 -26.97 -23.45
N GLN A 395 -27.72 -26.13 -22.96
CA GLN A 395 -28.03 -24.83 -23.58
C GLN A 395 -27.04 -23.71 -23.20
N GLN A 396 -26.18 -23.92 -22.19
CA GLN A 396 -25.25 -22.89 -21.72
C GLN A 396 -23.92 -22.83 -22.50
N LYS A 397 -23.58 -23.85 -23.30
CA LYS A 397 -22.36 -23.85 -24.13
C LYS A 397 -22.44 -22.94 -25.36
N GLN A 398 -23.64 -22.61 -25.84
CA GLN A 398 -23.79 -21.78 -27.05
C GLN A 398 -23.62 -20.29 -26.75
N GLN A 399 -23.93 -19.85 -25.52
CA GLN A 399 -23.82 -18.44 -25.13
C GLN A 399 -22.36 -18.03 -24.86
N THR A 400 -21.51 -18.93 -24.36
CA THR A 400 -20.10 -18.62 -24.09
C THR A 400 -19.28 -18.46 -25.38
N GLN A 401 -19.66 -19.14 -26.47
CA GLN A 401 -18.96 -19.04 -27.75
C GLN A 401 -19.25 -17.71 -28.48
N GLN A 402 -20.45 -17.14 -28.29
CA GLN A 402 -20.80 -15.83 -28.86
C GLN A 402 -20.08 -14.68 -28.14
N GLN A 403 -19.86 -14.81 -26.82
CA GLN A 403 -19.12 -13.81 -26.04
C GLN A 403 -17.61 -13.77 -26.38
N GLN A 404 -17.02 -14.90 -26.77
CA GLN A 404 -15.61 -14.92 -27.24
C GLN A 404 -15.43 -14.25 -28.61
N GLN A 405 -16.42 -14.32 -29.51
CA GLN A 405 -16.33 -13.64 -30.81
C GLN A 405 -16.48 -12.11 -30.69
N GLN A 406 -17.25 -11.59 -29.72
CA GLN A 406 -17.33 -10.14 -29.49
C GLN A 406 -16.02 -9.58 -28.94
N LYS A 407 -15.31 -10.29 -28.04
CA LYS A 407 -14.01 -9.83 -27.53
C LYS A 407 -12.91 -9.73 -28.59
N GLN A 408 -12.96 -10.53 -29.65
CA GLN A 408 -11.98 -10.43 -30.75
C GLN A 408 -12.21 -9.20 -31.65
N LYS A 409 -13.42 -8.62 -31.68
CA LYS A 409 -13.69 -7.41 -32.48
C LYS A 409 -13.35 -6.09 -31.78
N GLU A 410 -13.25 -6.06 -30.46
CA GLU A 410 -12.94 -4.82 -29.72
C GLU A 410 -11.44 -4.51 -29.64
N GLN A 411 -10.57 -5.51 -29.81
CA GLN A 411 -9.13 -5.34 -29.64
C GLN A 411 -8.48 -4.38 -30.67
N PRO A 412 -8.85 -4.42 -31.99
CA PRO A 412 -8.30 -3.47 -32.97
C PRO A 412 -8.71 -2.02 -32.71
N GLN A 413 -9.92 -1.80 -32.19
CA GLN A 413 -10.45 -0.46 -31.96
C GLN A 413 -9.74 0.28 -30.82
N LYS A 414 -9.42 -0.43 -29.72
CA LYS A 414 -8.59 0.12 -28.64
C LYS A 414 -7.18 0.50 -29.12
N GLN A 415 -6.58 -0.31 -30.01
CA GLN A 415 -5.25 -0.03 -30.52
C GLN A 415 -5.23 1.20 -31.45
N GLN A 416 -6.29 1.42 -32.22
CA GLN A 416 -6.43 2.62 -33.06
C GLN A 416 -6.63 3.89 -32.22
N GLN A 417 -7.42 3.80 -31.14
CA GLN A 417 -7.64 4.92 -30.22
C GLN A 417 -6.36 5.30 -29.46
N GLN A 418 -5.53 4.31 -29.10
CA GLN A 418 -4.24 4.55 -28.45
C GLN A 418 -3.25 5.27 -29.39
N LYS A 419 -3.18 4.88 -30.68
CA LYS A 419 -2.38 5.57 -31.68
C LYS A 419 -2.80 7.03 -31.89
N GLN A 420 -4.10 7.32 -31.89
CA GLN A 420 -4.60 8.70 -31.98
C GLN A 420 -4.16 9.55 -30.78
N LYS A 421 -4.23 8.98 -29.56
CA LYS A 421 -3.84 9.67 -28.33
C LYS A 421 -2.33 9.98 -28.33
N GLU A 422 -1.51 9.05 -28.78
CA GLU A 422 -0.05 9.23 -28.90
C GLU A 422 0.31 10.30 -29.94
N GLN A 423 -0.40 10.34 -31.07
CA GLN A 423 -0.19 11.35 -32.10
C GLN A 423 -0.55 12.77 -31.61
N GLN A 424 -1.62 12.90 -30.82
CA GLN A 424 -2.04 14.17 -30.24
C GLN A 424 -1.04 14.68 -29.19
N GLN A 425 -0.47 13.77 -28.38
CA GLN A 425 0.53 14.10 -27.38
C GLN A 425 1.85 14.58 -28.03
N LYS A 426 2.25 13.96 -29.14
CA LYS A 426 3.42 14.36 -29.92
C LYS A 426 3.27 15.76 -30.53
N GLN A 427 2.06 16.11 -30.96
CA GLN A 427 1.74 17.45 -31.46
C GLN A 427 1.84 18.53 -30.37
N GLN A 428 1.36 18.25 -29.15
CA GLN A 428 1.51 19.18 -28.02
C GLN A 428 2.98 19.39 -27.61
N GLN A 429 3.82 18.34 -27.64
CA GLN A 429 5.25 18.49 -27.37
C GLN A 429 5.94 19.38 -28.40
N GLN A 430 5.60 19.25 -29.69
CA GLN A 430 6.16 20.14 -30.72
C GLN A 430 5.73 21.60 -30.55
N GLN A 431 4.49 21.87 -30.13
CA GLN A 431 4.05 23.23 -29.83
C GLN A 431 4.83 23.84 -28.66
N LYS A 432 5.03 23.08 -27.56
CA LYS A 432 5.83 23.55 -26.41
C LYS A 432 7.28 23.86 -26.80
N GLN A 433 7.91 23.03 -27.64
CA GLN A 433 9.27 23.32 -28.13
C GLN A 433 9.32 24.59 -28.99
N LYS A 434 8.34 24.82 -29.87
CA LYS A 434 8.26 26.07 -30.66
C LYS A 434 8.09 27.30 -29.79
N GLU A 435 7.24 27.23 -28.76
CA GLU A 435 7.03 28.36 -27.83
C GLU A 435 8.32 28.66 -27.03
N GLN A 436 9.05 27.62 -26.62
CA GLN A 436 10.30 27.78 -25.89
C GLN A 436 11.40 28.41 -26.76
N GLN A 437 11.48 28.04 -28.04
CA GLN A 437 12.39 28.68 -29.01
C GLN A 437 12.01 30.15 -29.27
N GLN A 438 10.72 30.48 -29.37
CA GLN A 438 10.29 31.88 -29.48
C GLN A 438 10.67 32.71 -28.25
N LYS A 439 10.51 32.17 -27.04
CA LYS A 439 10.91 32.87 -25.80
C LYS A 439 12.42 33.13 -25.76
N GLN A 440 13.25 32.20 -26.23
CA GLN A 440 14.70 32.41 -26.30
C GLN A 440 15.10 33.50 -27.31
N GLN A 441 14.37 33.65 -28.43
CA GLN A 441 14.64 34.71 -29.40
C GLN A 441 14.19 36.11 -28.96
N GLN A 442 13.23 36.21 -28.02
CA GLN A 442 12.73 37.51 -27.53
C GLN A 442 13.54 38.10 -26.36
N GLN A 443 14.23 37.27 -25.56
CA GLN A 443 15.03 37.76 -24.42
C GLN A 443 16.16 38.76 -24.79
N PRO A 444 16.93 38.58 -25.88
CA PRO A 444 17.99 39.52 -26.23
C PRO A 444 17.45 40.92 -26.55
N LYS A 445 16.31 41.01 -27.26
CA LYS A 445 15.71 42.28 -27.65
C LYS A 445 15.25 43.11 -26.45
N GLN A 446 14.68 42.48 -25.42
CA GLN A 446 14.30 43.18 -24.19
C GLN A 446 15.52 43.69 -23.40
N LYS A 447 16.60 42.90 -23.32
CA LYS A 447 17.84 43.33 -22.65
C LYS A 447 18.50 44.51 -23.38
N GLU A 448 18.46 44.52 -24.71
CA GLU A 448 19.03 45.62 -25.50
C GLU A 448 18.22 46.92 -25.38
N GLN A 449 16.88 46.81 -25.33
CA GLN A 449 16.00 47.95 -25.11
C GLN A 449 16.16 48.55 -23.70
N GLN A 450 16.36 47.73 -22.66
CA GLN A 450 16.70 48.21 -21.32
C GLN A 450 18.08 48.89 -21.26
N LYS A 451 19.08 48.37 -21.98
CA LYS A 451 20.40 49.01 -22.07
C LYS A 451 20.34 50.37 -22.76
N GLN A 452 19.51 50.54 -23.78
CA GLN A 452 19.31 51.85 -24.42
C GLN A 452 18.60 52.85 -23.51
N GLN A 453 17.59 52.41 -22.73
CA GLN A 453 16.93 53.28 -21.75
C GLN A 453 17.87 53.72 -20.62
N GLN A 454 18.78 52.86 -20.15
CA GLN A 454 19.78 53.24 -19.15
C GLN A 454 20.81 54.25 -19.68
N LYS A 455 21.12 54.23 -20.99
CA LYS A 455 22.04 55.21 -21.60
C LYS A 455 21.44 56.61 -21.76
N GLN A 456 20.12 56.77 -21.68
CA GLN A 456 19.47 58.08 -21.82
C GLN A 456 19.15 58.75 -20.47
N GLN A 457 19.48 58.13 -19.33
CA GLN A 457 19.29 58.79 -18.04
C GLN A 457 20.45 59.77 -17.76
N PRO A 458 20.16 61.07 -17.53
CA PRO A 458 21.20 62.06 -17.23
C PRO A 458 21.88 61.74 -15.88
N PRO A 459 23.19 62.00 -15.74
CA PRO A 459 24.03 61.51 -14.64
C PRO A 459 23.76 62.11 -13.24
N LYS A 460 22.61 62.76 -12.99
CA LYS A 460 22.34 63.46 -11.72
C LYS A 460 21.87 62.58 -10.55
N GLN A 461 21.73 61.26 -10.71
CA GLN A 461 21.24 60.37 -9.62
C GLN A 461 22.28 59.40 -9.03
N GLN A 462 23.52 59.37 -9.51
CA GLN A 462 24.53 58.44 -8.99
C GLN A 462 25.09 58.82 -7.60
N GLN A 463 24.93 60.07 -7.16
CA GLN A 463 25.34 60.47 -5.80
C GLN A 463 24.39 59.96 -4.70
N ASN A 464 23.12 59.70 -4.99
CA ASN A 464 22.15 59.36 -3.93
C ASN A 464 22.17 57.86 -3.55
N LYS A 465 22.69 56.98 -4.40
CA LYS A 465 22.82 55.54 -4.11
C LYS A 465 24.02 55.21 -3.22
N GLN A 466 25.09 56.01 -3.25
CA GLN A 466 26.26 55.76 -2.40
C GLN A 466 25.98 56.10 -0.92
N GLN A 467 25.08 57.05 -0.64
CA GLN A 467 24.68 57.40 0.73
C GLN A 467 23.72 56.37 1.37
N GLN A 468 22.94 55.63 0.58
CA GLN A 468 22.01 54.62 1.13
C GLN A 468 22.70 53.29 1.46
N SER A 469 23.80 52.93 0.78
CA SER A 469 24.59 51.73 1.11
C SER A 469 25.35 51.84 2.43
N GLN A 470 25.69 53.05 2.90
CA GLN A 470 26.35 53.21 4.20
C GLN A 470 25.37 53.03 5.37
N LYS A 471 24.12 53.52 5.28
CA LYS A 471 23.13 53.39 6.38
C LYS A 471 22.68 51.95 6.68
N ASN A 472 22.71 51.04 5.71
CA ASN A 472 22.28 49.65 5.94
C ASN A 472 23.37 48.75 6.55
N THR A 473 24.63 49.21 6.60
CA THR A 473 25.71 48.41 7.19
C THR A 473 25.76 48.56 8.71
N ASP A 474 25.36 49.73 9.24
CA ASP A 474 25.36 50.00 10.68
C ASP A 474 24.18 49.34 11.42
N GLN A 475 23.03 49.14 10.78
CA GLN A 475 21.89 48.46 11.42
C GLN A 475 22.11 46.95 11.62
N LYS A 476 23.00 46.32 10.85
CA LYS A 476 23.23 44.87 10.95
C LYS A 476 24.21 44.49 12.07
N GLN A 477 24.97 45.43 12.62
CA GLN A 477 25.89 45.16 13.74
C GLN A 477 25.23 45.29 15.13
N GLN A 478 24.03 45.85 15.23
CA GLN A 478 23.34 46.00 16.52
C GLN A 478 22.44 44.80 16.89
N SER A 479 22.11 43.89 15.97
CA SER A 479 21.18 42.79 16.26
C SER A 479 21.84 41.47 16.71
N THR A 480 23.16 41.40 16.89
CA THR A 480 23.87 40.14 17.21
C THR A 480 24.50 40.09 18.61
N ARG A 481 24.14 40.99 19.54
CA ARG A 481 24.74 41.03 20.89
C ARG A 481 23.82 40.64 22.07
N GLY A 482 22.62 40.11 21.81
CA GLY A 482 21.58 40.00 22.84
C GLY A 482 21.04 38.62 23.15
N ASP A 483 21.80 37.52 23.08
CA ASP A 483 21.24 36.22 23.55
C ASP A 483 22.30 35.18 23.97
N THR A 484 23.12 35.49 24.97
CA THR A 484 24.01 34.49 25.58
C THR A 484 24.21 34.73 27.07
N THR A 485 23.16 34.63 27.88
CA THR A 485 23.31 34.37 29.33
C THR A 485 21.99 33.85 29.89
N GLN A 486 21.89 32.53 30.17
CA GLN A 486 21.21 31.93 31.33
C GLN A 486 20.88 30.45 31.07
N ARG A 487 21.83 29.54 31.37
CA ARG A 487 21.48 28.17 31.80
C ARG A 487 22.64 27.49 32.52
N ALA A 488 22.90 27.89 33.76
CA ALA A 488 23.77 27.15 34.66
C ALA A 488 23.31 27.36 36.11
N ALA A 489 22.37 26.52 36.59
CA ALA A 489 22.25 26.17 38.01
C ALA A 489 21.17 25.09 38.18
N GLY A 490 21.53 24.00 38.87
CA GLY A 490 20.56 23.17 39.59
C GLY A 490 20.51 21.70 39.19
N LYS A 491 21.42 20.89 39.72
CA LYS A 491 21.12 19.57 40.31
C LYS A 491 22.34 19.10 41.11
N LYS A 492 22.22 19.22 42.44
CA LYS A 492 22.79 18.29 43.40
C LYS A 492 21.70 17.29 43.73
#